data_AF-A0A0F6SQX1-F1
#
_entry.id   AF-A0A0F6SQX1-F1
#
_cell.length_a   1.000
_cell.length_b   1.000
_cell.length_c   1.000
_cell.angle_alpha   90.00
_cell.angle_beta   90.00
_cell.angle_gamma   90.00
#
_symmetry.space_group_name_H-M   'P 1'
#
loop_
_entity.id
_entity.type
_entity.pdbx_description
1 polymer ?
#
loop_
_entity_poly.entity_id
_entity_poly.type
_entity_poly.pdbx_seq_one_letter_code
_entity_poly.pdbx_strand_id
1 'polypeptide(L)'
;MKPGHFYCEHCGVAHFGAPALNLKLPDPVIEAQSRGHRVSTGSSVCQILNPKPKRHFIKSNIEIPIDGGKKKLDYGGWVEVEHSDLMTYLNYRNVMKKVRIPGFLASKFPGLEDSYGTPVLLTVKHEDYYPHFQPLEESSSMYQDFHKGISSREADLRINSWLLVTHEYMR
;
A
#
# COMPACT_ATOMS: atom_id res chain seq x y z
N MET A 1 -2.83 2.30 22.63
CA MET A 1 -3.02 3.55 21.86
C MET A 1 -4.01 4.54 22.51
N LYS A 2 -3.50 5.54 23.26
CA LYS A 2 -4.24 6.81 23.43
C LYS A 2 -4.26 7.48 22.06
N PRO A 3 -5.41 7.92 21.52
CA PRO A 3 -5.41 8.62 20.24
C PRO A 3 -4.55 9.88 20.39
N GLY A 4 -3.48 9.93 19.60
CA GLY A 4 -2.54 11.04 19.55
C GLY A 4 -2.82 11.92 18.33
N HIS A 5 -2.20 13.08 18.32
CA HIS A 5 -2.11 13.89 17.10
C HIS A 5 -0.89 13.44 16.30
N PHE A 6 -1.06 13.18 15.01
CA PHE A 6 0.06 13.00 14.08
C PHE A 6 0.10 14.15 13.08
N TYR A 7 1.30 14.56 12.68
CA TYR A 7 1.47 15.59 11.66
C TYR A 7 1.42 14.94 10.28
N CYS A 8 0.52 15.42 9.41
CA CYS A 8 0.44 14.93 8.04
C CYS A 8 1.29 15.80 7.13
N GLU A 9 2.35 15.23 6.55
CA GLU A 9 3.24 15.93 5.61
C GLU A 9 2.53 16.38 4.32
N HIS A 10 1.39 15.78 3.98
CA HIS A 10 0.66 16.11 2.77
C HIS A 10 -0.17 17.40 2.88
N CYS A 11 -0.75 17.67 4.06
CA CYS A 11 -1.61 18.84 4.29
C CYS A 11 -1.04 19.84 5.31
N GLY A 12 0.05 19.48 5.99
CA GLY A 12 0.73 20.35 6.95
C GLY A 12 -0.02 20.60 8.26
N VAL A 13 -1.02 19.77 8.59
CA VAL A 13 -1.81 19.90 9.83
C VAL A 13 -1.75 18.65 10.70
N ALA A 14 -2.03 18.83 11.99
CA ALA A 14 -2.12 17.75 12.96
C ALA A 14 -3.50 17.07 12.92
N HIS A 15 -3.53 15.77 12.66
CA HIS A 15 -4.74 14.96 12.65
C HIS A 15 -4.84 14.09 13.91
N PHE A 16 -6.06 13.91 14.42
CA PHE A 16 -6.34 13.01 15.53
C PHE A 16 -6.54 11.58 15.01
N GLY A 17 -5.69 10.63 15.39
CA GLY A 17 -5.76 9.25 14.90
C GLY A 17 -4.40 8.56 14.83
N ALA A 18 -4.32 7.46 14.08
CA ALA A 18 -3.05 6.85 13.69
C ALA A 18 -2.61 7.40 12.31
N PRO A 19 -1.31 7.61 12.08
CA PRO A 19 -0.81 7.99 10.76
C PRO A 19 -1.04 6.84 9.76
N ALA A 20 -1.38 7.19 8.52
CA ALA A 20 -1.39 6.22 7.44
C ALA A 20 0.05 5.90 7.02
N LEU A 21 0.40 4.62 7.04
CA LEU A 21 1.76 4.12 6.78
C LEU A 21 1.96 3.96 5.28
N ASN A 22 2.53 4.98 4.63
CA ASN A 22 2.58 5.08 3.17
C ASN A 22 3.99 4.95 2.59
N LEU A 23 4.20 3.99 1.67
CA LEU A 23 5.44 3.91 0.88
C LEU A 23 5.40 4.83 -0.34
N LYS A 24 6.46 5.62 -0.55
CA LYS A 24 6.52 6.55 -1.69
C LYS A 24 6.62 5.84 -3.04
N LEU A 25 7.36 4.73 -3.12
CA LEU A 25 7.58 3.95 -4.34
C LEU A 25 7.44 2.45 -4.07
N PRO A 26 7.12 1.62 -5.09
CA PRO A 26 7.20 0.18 -4.98
C PRO A 26 8.66 -0.29 -4.75
N ASP A 27 8.86 -1.34 -3.96
CA ASP A 27 10.20 -1.93 -3.75
C ASP A 27 10.91 -2.28 -5.07
N PRO A 28 10.25 -2.92 -6.07
CA PRO A 28 10.88 -3.19 -7.36
C PRO A 28 11.35 -1.94 -8.11
N VAL A 29 10.67 -0.81 -7.94
CA VAL A 29 11.02 0.44 -8.62
C VAL A 29 12.26 1.07 -7.97
N ILE A 30 12.36 1.03 -6.64
CA ILE A 30 13.55 1.47 -5.90
C ILE A 30 14.78 0.64 -6.34
N GLU A 31 14.62 -0.68 -6.41
CA GLU A 31 15.68 -1.59 -6.88
C GLU A 31 16.06 -1.35 -8.35
N ALA A 32 15.07 -1.08 -9.21
CA ALA A 32 15.34 -0.75 -10.61
C ALA A 32 16.13 0.56 -10.73
N GLN A 33 15.76 1.60 -9.97
CA GLN A 33 16.47 2.88 -9.96
C GLN A 33 17.93 2.71 -9.53
N SER A 34 18.21 1.93 -8.48
CA SER A 34 19.59 1.71 -8.02
C SER A 34 20.45 0.96 -9.03
N ARG A 35 19.83 0.17 -9.92
CA ARG A 35 20.49 -0.53 -11.03
C ARG A 35 20.61 0.31 -12.31
N GLY A 36 20.20 1.57 -12.30
CA GLY A 36 20.23 2.44 -13.48
C GLY A 36 19.18 2.09 -14.54
N HIS A 37 18.15 1.34 -14.18
CA HIS A 37 17.04 1.01 -15.08
C HIS A 37 16.17 2.24 -15.34
N ARG A 38 15.54 2.27 -16.53
CA ARG A 38 14.57 3.32 -16.86
C ARG A 38 13.24 3.04 -16.17
N VAL A 39 12.82 3.95 -15.30
CA VAL A 39 11.53 3.91 -14.59
C VAL A 39 10.66 5.13 -14.92
N SER A 40 9.37 5.02 -14.67
CA SER A 40 8.42 6.14 -14.61
C SER A 40 7.76 6.13 -13.24
N THR A 41 7.85 7.23 -12.50
CA THR A 41 7.30 7.35 -11.15
C THR A 41 6.21 8.40 -11.11
N GLY A 42 5.06 8.06 -10.55
CA GLY A 42 3.94 8.96 -10.33
C GLY A 42 3.30 8.71 -8.97
N SER A 43 2.35 9.57 -8.58
CA SER A 43 1.68 9.48 -7.27
C SER A 43 0.76 8.27 -7.12
N SER A 44 0.18 7.78 -8.23
CA SER A 44 -0.74 6.63 -8.24
C SER A 44 -0.27 5.47 -9.11
N VAL A 45 0.68 5.71 -10.01
CA VAL A 45 1.18 4.72 -10.97
C VAL A 45 2.70 4.83 -11.06
N CYS A 46 3.37 3.69 -10.96
CA CYS A 46 4.79 3.56 -11.29
C CYS A 46 4.99 2.47 -12.34
N GLN A 47 6.07 2.55 -13.11
CA GLN A 47 6.41 1.56 -14.13
C GLN A 47 7.93 1.36 -14.22
N ILE A 48 8.35 0.11 -14.43
CA ILE A 48 9.71 -0.20 -14.91
C ILE A 48 9.62 -0.35 -16.42
N LEU A 49 10.32 0.51 -17.15
CA LEU A 49 10.25 0.61 -18.62
C LEU A 49 11.36 -0.17 -19.33
N ASN A 50 12.46 -0.46 -18.63
CA ASN A 50 13.59 -1.28 -19.09
C ASN A 50 14.25 -1.93 -17.85
N PRO A 51 14.64 -3.22 -17.87
CA PRO A 51 14.52 -4.18 -18.97
C PRO A 51 13.08 -4.54 -19.30
N LYS A 52 12.88 -5.15 -20.48
CA LYS A 52 11.59 -5.77 -20.82
C LYS A 52 11.47 -7.14 -20.13
N PRO A 53 10.25 -7.62 -19.83
CA PRO A 53 8.96 -6.96 -20.05
C PRO A 53 8.75 -5.75 -19.12
N LYS A 54 7.88 -4.81 -19.54
CA LYS A 54 7.52 -3.68 -18.67
C LYS A 54 6.75 -4.20 -17.46
N ARG A 55 6.97 -3.58 -16.31
CA ARG A 55 6.24 -3.87 -15.08
C ARG A 55 5.44 -2.66 -14.64
N HIS A 56 4.25 -2.87 -14.08
CA HIS A 56 3.27 -1.82 -13.81
C HIS A 56 2.79 -1.92 -12.37
N PHE A 57 2.74 -0.79 -11.67
CA PHE A 57 2.40 -0.74 -10.26
C PHE A 57 1.34 0.32 -10.01
N ILE A 58 0.29 -0.05 -9.28
CA ILE A 58 -0.78 0.85 -8.86
C ILE A 58 -0.67 1.08 -7.35
N LYS A 59 -0.75 2.35 -6.93
CA LYS A 59 -0.81 2.73 -5.52
C LYS A 59 -2.13 2.24 -4.92
N SER A 60 -2.11 1.57 -3.78
CA SER A 60 -3.32 1.02 -3.18
C SER A 60 -3.22 0.94 -1.65
N ASN A 61 -4.37 0.93 -0.99
CA ASN A 61 -4.48 0.97 0.46
C ASN A 61 -5.07 -0.33 1.02
N ILE A 62 -4.69 -0.69 2.24
CA ILE A 62 -5.37 -1.70 3.05
C ILE A 62 -5.62 -1.12 4.43
N GLU A 63 -6.79 -1.41 4.97
CA GLU A 63 -7.19 -0.99 6.31
C GLU A 63 -7.22 -2.22 7.21
N ILE A 64 -6.39 -2.25 8.25
CA ILE A 64 -6.33 -3.35 9.22
C ILE A 64 -7.16 -2.97 10.46
N PRO A 65 -8.19 -3.75 10.84
CA PRO A 65 -8.98 -3.48 12.03
C PRO A 65 -8.14 -3.55 13.32
N ILE A 66 -8.39 -2.66 14.28
CA ILE A 66 -7.77 -2.67 15.61
C ILE A 66 -8.86 -2.87 16.67
N ASP A 67 -8.60 -3.73 17.66
CA ASP A 67 -9.48 -4.01 18.81
C ASP A 67 -10.93 -4.31 18.39
N GLY A 68 -11.09 -5.24 17.44
CA GLY A 68 -12.40 -5.62 16.91
C GLY A 68 -13.04 -4.57 15.99
N GLY A 69 -12.24 -3.68 15.39
CA GLY A 69 -12.71 -2.69 14.40
C GLY A 69 -13.12 -1.33 14.97
N LYS A 70 -12.87 -1.07 16.26
CA LYS A 70 -13.09 0.26 16.86
C LYS A 70 -12.18 1.34 16.27
N LYS A 71 -11.03 0.92 15.74
CA LYS A 71 -10.05 1.75 15.04
C LYS A 71 -9.51 0.96 13.85
N LYS A 72 -8.77 1.64 12.99
CA LYS A 72 -8.09 1.06 11.84
C LYS A 72 -6.65 1.54 11.77
N LEU A 73 -5.78 0.69 11.24
CA LEU A 73 -4.42 1.04 10.84
C LEU A 73 -4.35 0.97 9.31
N ASP A 74 -4.07 2.10 8.68
CA ASP A 74 -4.07 2.20 7.22
C ASP A 74 -2.63 2.05 6.69
N TYR A 75 -2.46 1.15 5.72
CA TYR A 75 -1.21 0.99 4.98
C TYR A 75 -1.45 1.37 3.52
N GLY A 76 -0.60 2.24 3.00
CA GLY A 76 -0.57 2.56 1.58
C GLY A 76 0.67 1.96 0.92
N GLY A 77 0.46 0.96 0.08
CA GLY A 77 1.50 0.26 -0.68
C GLY A 77 1.29 0.36 -2.17
N TRP A 78 1.83 -0.63 -2.86
CA TRP A 78 1.86 -0.76 -4.30
C TRP A 78 1.56 -2.20 -4.69
N VAL A 79 0.77 -2.38 -5.74
CA VAL A 79 0.41 -3.68 -6.28
C VAL A 79 0.89 -3.76 -7.72
N GLU A 80 1.62 -4.81 -8.04
CA GLU A 80 2.01 -5.13 -9.41
C GLU A 80 0.83 -5.72 -10.16
N VAL A 81 0.60 -5.21 -11.37
CA VAL A 81 -0.52 -5.60 -12.23
C VAL A 81 -0.05 -5.80 -13.67
N GLU A 82 -0.86 -6.51 -14.45
CA GLU A 82 -0.64 -6.62 -15.89
C GLU A 82 -0.93 -5.31 -16.62
N HIS A 83 -0.41 -5.18 -17.84
CA HIS A 83 -0.61 -3.97 -18.64
C HIS A 83 -2.10 -3.71 -18.95
N SER A 84 -2.87 -4.75 -19.27
CA SER A 84 -4.31 -4.66 -19.52
C SER A 84 -5.09 -4.17 -18.29
N ASP A 85 -4.66 -4.58 -17.11
CA ASP A 85 -5.25 -4.19 -15.84
C ASP A 85 -4.92 -2.74 -15.48
N LEU A 86 -3.69 -2.30 -15.76
CA LEU A 86 -3.36 -0.87 -15.69
C LEU A 86 -4.25 -0.04 -16.61
N MET A 87 -4.48 -0.48 -17.85
CA MET A 87 -5.38 0.23 -18.76
C MET A 87 -6.82 0.27 -18.24
N THR A 88 -7.28 -0.80 -17.58
CA THR A 88 -8.59 -0.82 -16.90
C THR A 88 -8.63 0.20 -15.76
N TYR A 89 -7.59 0.24 -14.93
CA TYR A 89 -7.45 1.22 -13.85
C TYR A 89 -7.36 2.66 -14.33
N LEU A 90 -6.76 2.95 -15.48
CA LEU A 90 -6.69 4.32 -16.01
C LEU A 90 -8.03 4.78 -16.60
N ASN A 91 -8.86 3.85 -17.07
CA ASN A 91 -10.12 4.14 -17.76
C ASN A 91 -11.37 3.98 -16.88
N TYR A 92 -11.25 3.50 -15.64
CA TYR A 92 -12.40 3.16 -14.79
C TYR A 92 -13.36 4.33 -14.53
N ARG A 93 -12.86 5.58 -14.45
CA ARG A 93 -13.70 6.76 -14.22
C ARG A 93 -14.66 7.02 -15.37
N ASN A 94 -14.25 6.68 -16.59
CA ASN A 94 -15.09 6.86 -17.79
C ASN A 94 -16.28 5.90 -17.81
N VAL A 95 -16.18 4.75 -17.14
CA VAL A 95 -17.24 3.74 -17.08
C VAL A 95 -18.08 3.81 -15.81
N MET A 96 -17.73 4.67 -14.84
CA MET A 96 -18.43 4.84 -13.54
C MET A 96 -18.79 3.53 -12.84
N LYS A 97 -17.93 2.51 -12.96
CA LYS A 97 -18.16 1.18 -12.40
C LYS A 97 -17.08 0.82 -11.39
N LYS A 98 -17.50 0.07 -10.37
CA LYS A 98 -16.59 -0.66 -9.49
C LYS A 98 -15.88 -1.73 -10.32
N VAL A 99 -14.55 -1.73 -10.32
CA VAL A 99 -13.74 -2.75 -11.00
C VAL A 99 -12.88 -3.50 -10.00
N ARG A 100 -12.60 -4.77 -10.32
CA ARG A 100 -11.73 -5.66 -9.55
C ARG A 100 -10.53 -6.02 -10.40
N ILE A 101 -9.33 -5.80 -9.88
CA ILE A 101 -8.08 -6.02 -10.60
C ILE A 101 -7.19 -6.96 -9.76
N PRO A 102 -6.85 -8.16 -10.27
CA PRO A 102 -5.90 -9.03 -9.59
C PRO A 102 -4.49 -8.46 -9.68
N GLY A 103 -3.63 -8.80 -8.73
CA GLY A 103 -2.23 -8.42 -8.76
C GLY A 103 -1.42 -9.06 -7.64
N PHE A 104 -0.18 -8.62 -7.49
CA PHE A 104 0.73 -9.09 -6.45
C PHE A 104 1.20 -7.93 -5.60
N LEU A 105 1.27 -8.11 -4.28
CA LEU A 105 1.77 -7.06 -3.39
C LEU A 105 3.25 -6.77 -3.70
N ALA A 106 3.54 -5.52 -4.07
CA ALA A 106 4.88 -5.04 -4.43
C ALA A 106 5.42 -4.06 -3.38
N SER A 107 5.01 -4.23 -2.13
CA SER A 107 5.37 -3.39 -0.99
C SER A 107 5.74 -4.24 0.22
N LYS A 108 6.95 -4.05 0.73
CA LYS A 108 7.41 -4.63 1.99
C LYS A 108 7.01 -3.71 3.11
N PHE A 109 6.02 -4.11 3.89
CA PHE A 109 5.64 -3.37 5.10
C PHE A 109 6.38 -3.96 6.30
N PRO A 110 7.00 -3.13 7.16
CA PRO A 110 7.60 -3.56 8.42
C PRO A 110 6.64 -4.40 9.26
N GLY A 111 7.06 -5.63 9.60
CA GLY A 111 6.26 -6.59 10.37
C GLY A 111 5.24 -7.40 9.54
N LEU A 112 5.22 -7.24 8.21
CA LEU A 112 4.38 -7.99 7.26
C LEU A 112 5.18 -8.38 6.00
N GLU A 113 6.49 -8.61 6.16
CA GLU A 113 7.40 -8.87 5.06
C GLU A 113 7.09 -10.19 4.33
N ASP A 114 6.50 -11.16 5.05
CA ASP A 114 6.01 -12.44 4.51
C ASP A 114 4.92 -12.28 3.44
N SER A 115 4.26 -11.13 3.42
CA SER A 115 3.14 -10.83 2.52
C SER A 115 3.63 -10.23 1.19
N TYR A 116 4.90 -9.86 1.09
CA TYR A 116 5.48 -9.36 -0.16
C TYR A 116 5.42 -10.42 -1.26
N GLY A 117 4.92 -10.05 -2.43
CA GLY A 117 4.75 -10.95 -3.58
C GLY A 117 3.54 -11.87 -3.48
N THR A 118 2.71 -11.78 -2.44
CA THR A 118 1.47 -12.56 -2.34
C THR A 118 0.36 -12.00 -3.24
N PRO A 119 -0.58 -12.86 -3.70
CA PRO A 119 -1.72 -12.41 -4.50
C PRO A 119 -2.66 -11.51 -3.69
N VAL A 120 -3.12 -10.44 -4.35
CA VAL A 120 -4.09 -9.49 -3.82
C VAL A 120 -5.16 -9.17 -4.86
N LEU A 121 -6.31 -8.70 -4.39
CA LEU A 121 -7.39 -8.20 -5.23
C LEU A 121 -7.63 -6.73 -4.97
N LEU A 122 -7.37 -5.89 -5.96
CA LEU A 122 -7.74 -4.47 -5.92
C LEU A 122 -9.24 -4.31 -6.15
N THR A 123 -9.86 -3.45 -5.36
CA THR A 123 -11.18 -2.90 -5.59
C THR A 123 -11.03 -1.41 -5.88
N VAL A 124 -11.36 -1.01 -7.09
CA VAL A 124 -11.31 0.39 -7.53
C VAL A 124 -12.74 0.93 -7.58
N LYS A 125 -12.99 2.04 -6.90
CA LYS A 125 -14.27 2.77 -6.94
C LYS A 125 -14.02 4.23 -7.31
N HIS A 126 -15.02 4.89 -7.89
CA HIS A 126 -14.94 6.30 -8.29
C HIS A 126 -14.67 7.24 -7.11
N GLU A 127 -15.19 6.89 -5.94
CA GLU A 127 -15.17 7.70 -4.72
C GLU A 127 -13.80 7.64 -4.00
N ASP A 128 -13.03 6.58 -4.25
CA ASP A 128 -11.78 6.34 -3.53
C ASP A 128 -10.63 7.14 -4.14
N TYR A 129 -9.81 7.77 -3.30
CA TYR A 129 -8.60 8.45 -3.75
C TYR A 129 -7.55 7.45 -4.27
N TYR A 130 -7.40 6.32 -3.58
CA TYR A 130 -6.64 5.16 -4.01
C TYR A 130 -7.48 3.88 -3.89
N PRO A 131 -7.31 2.90 -4.80
CA PRO A 131 -7.92 1.58 -4.66
C PRO A 131 -7.62 0.93 -3.32
N HIS A 132 -8.56 0.10 -2.85
CA HIS A 132 -8.31 -0.77 -1.71
C HIS A 132 -7.91 -2.16 -2.18
N PHE A 133 -6.94 -2.78 -1.54
CA PHE A 133 -6.55 -4.17 -1.84
C PHE A 133 -6.95 -5.11 -0.71
N GLN A 134 -7.32 -6.33 -1.10
CA GLN A 134 -7.60 -7.43 -0.20
C GLN A 134 -6.53 -8.52 -0.40
N PRO A 135 -5.86 -9.00 0.67
CA PRO A 135 -4.94 -10.12 0.59
C PRO A 135 -5.70 -11.42 0.29
N LEU A 136 -5.13 -12.29 -0.54
CA LEU A 136 -5.73 -13.58 -0.90
C LEU A 136 -4.95 -14.78 -0.35
N GLU A 137 -3.71 -14.59 0.11
CA GLU A 137 -2.86 -15.66 0.62
C GLU A 137 -3.15 -15.93 2.11
N GLU A 138 -3.91 -16.97 2.40
CA GLU A 138 -4.37 -17.29 3.76
C GLU A 138 -3.23 -17.54 4.75
N SER A 139 -2.10 -18.03 4.26
CA SER A 139 -0.92 -18.30 5.09
C SER A 139 -0.17 -17.04 5.53
N SER A 140 -0.42 -15.88 4.90
CA SER A 140 0.27 -14.63 5.17
C SER A 140 -0.25 -13.91 6.41
N SER A 141 0.66 -13.24 7.13
CA SER A 141 0.33 -12.40 8.30
C SER A 141 -0.65 -11.30 7.93
N MET A 142 -0.51 -10.69 6.75
CA MET A 142 -1.44 -9.65 6.29
C MET A 142 -2.86 -10.17 6.09
N TYR A 143 -3.04 -11.38 5.58
CA TYR A 143 -4.37 -11.99 5.47
C TYR A 143 -4.98 -12.19 6.86
N GLN A 144 -4.21 -12.74 7.79
CA GLN A 144 -4.68 -12.97 9.16
C GLN A 144 -5.10 -11.67 9.82
N ASP A 145 -4.29 -10.62 9.69
CA ASP A 145 -4.58 -9.30 10.25
C ASP A 145 -5.78 -8.61 9.60
N PHE A 146 -5.91 -8.73 8.27
CA PHE A 146 -7.05 -8.16 7.55
C PHE A 146 -8.38 -8.77 8.02
N HIS A 147 -8.40 -10.07 8.30
CA HIS A 147 -9.61 -10.79 8.71
C HIS A 147 -9.87 -10.78 10.22
N LYS A 148 -8.83 -10.91 11.04
CA LYS A 148 -8.94 -11.05 12.51
C LYS A 148 -8.70 -9.72 13.24
N GLY A 149 -8.11 -8.75 12.55
CA GLY A 149 -7.63 -7.52 13.16
C GLY A 149 -6.41 -7.74 14.05
N ILE A 150 -5.89 -6.63 14.57
CA ILE A 150 -4.75 -6.59 15.48
C ILE A 150 -5.14 -5.91 16.81
N SER A 151 -4.31 -6.10 17.84
CA SER A 151 -4.49 -5.38 19.10
C SER A 151 -3.97 -3.94 19.00
N SER A 152 -4.47 -3.04 19.85
CA SER A 152 -3.90 -1.70 20.00
C SER A 152 -2.38 -1.72 20.26
N ARG A 153 -1.88 -2.71 21.02
CA ARG A 153 -0.44 -2.83 21.32
C ARG A 153 0.35 -3.16 20.06
N GLU A 154 -0.16 -4.06 19.24
CA GLU A 154 0.47 -4.45 17.98
C GLU A 154 0.47 -3.28 16.98
N ALA A 155 -0.63 -2.54 16.89
CA ALA A 155 -0.68 -1.32 16.09
C ALA A 155 0.37 -0.30 16.52
N ASP A 156 0.52 -0.06 17.83
CA ASP A 156 1.53 0.86 18.37
C ASP A 156 2.96 0.39 18.00
N LEU A 157 3.24 -0.92 18.07
CA LEU A 157 4.54 -1.48 17.67
C LEU A 157 4.84 -1.23 16.18
N ARG A 158 3.88 -1.48 15.30
CA ARG A 158 4.07 -1.31 13.85
C ARG A 158 4.26 0.14 13.46
N ILE A 159 3.52 1.06 14.08
CA ILE A 159 3.72 2.51 13.87
C ILE A 159 5.14 2.91 14.31
N ASN A 160 5.61 2.44 15.47
CA ASN A 160 6.96 2.76 15.93
C ASN A 160 8.04 2.14 15.03
N SER A 161 7.89 0.88 14.62
CA SER A 161 8.80 0.24 13.65
C SER A 161 8.83 1.01 12.33
N TRP A 162 7.67 1.47 11.85
CA TRP A 162 7.59 2.31 10.66
C TRP A 162 8.39 3.60 10.79
N LEU A 163 8.18 4.33 11.89
CA LEU A 163 8.87 5.60 12.15
C LEU A 163 10.38 5.41 12.25
N LEU A 164 10.85 4.33 12.87
CA LEU A 164 12.29 4.03 12.96
C LEU A 164 12.88 3.81 11.56
N VAL A 165 12.24 2.97 10.74
CA VAL A 165 12.71 2.67 9.39
C VAL A 165 12.69 3.93 8.52
N THR A 166 11.60 4.71 8.53
CA THR A 166 11.52 5.92 7.70
C THR A 166 12.44 7.05 8.15
N HIS A 167 12.77 7.16 9.44
CA HIS A 167 13.78 8.09 9.92
C HIS A 167 15.21 7.71 9.50
N GLU A 168 15.52 6.41 9.34
CA GLU A 168 16.80 5.97 8.77
C GLU A 168 16.94 6.30 7.28
N TYR A 169 15.84 6.23 6.50
CA TYR A 169 15.83 6.63 5.09
C TYR A 169 15.86 8.15 4.84
N MET A 170 15.77 8.98 5.89
CA MET A 170 15.86 10.45 5.82
C MET A 170 17.19 11.01 6.36
N ARG A 171 18.15 10.16 6.70
CA ARG A 171 19.52 10.56 7.05
C ARG A 171 20.49 10.40 5.89
#